data_AF-A0A377M470-F1
#
_entry.id   AF-A0A377M470-F1
#
_cell.length_a   1.000
_cell.length_b   1.000
_cell.length_c   1.000
_cell.angle_alpha   90.00
_cell.angle_beta   90.00
_cell.angle_gamma   90.00
#
_symmetry.space_group_name_H-M   'P 1'
#
loop_
_entity.id
_entity.type
_entity.pdbx_description
1 polymer ?
#
loop_
_entity_poly.entity_id
_entity_poly.type
_entity_poly.pdbx_seq_one_letter_code
_entity_poly.pdbx_strand_id
1 'polypeptide(L)'
;MIITLDNAYQSELLLQPARNNAGELKGLEVTVNFTGVGSVVRIPTELVIPRLTPAEELALFQEKLQLLDTCKLFFIQHQLIAWINITPVIVEFY
;
A
#
# COMPACT_ATOMS: atom_id res chain seq x y z
N MET A 1 3.00 3.29 9.06
CA MET A 1 2.64 4.70 9.32
C MET A 1 1.47 4.72 10.32
N ILE A 2 1.41 5.71 11.22
CA ILE A 2 0.22 5.95 12.05
C ILE A 2 -0.56 7.12 11.45
N ILE A 3 -1.85 6.90 11.17
CA ILE A 3 -2.80 7.86 10.60
C ILE A 3 -3.71 8.32 11.73
N THR A 4 -3.87 9.63 11.91
CA THR A 4 -4.65 10.16 13.05
C THR A 4 -5.92 10.81 12.54
N LEU A 5 -7.00 10.04 12.49
CA LEU A 5 -8.35 10.53 12.22
C LEU A 5 -9.07 10.75 13.56
N ASP A 6 -10.32 10.32 13.72
CA ASP A 6 -11.00 10.26 15.03
C ASP A 6 -10.32 9.25 15.99
N ASN A 7 -9.58 8.28 15.44
CA ASN A 7 -8.74 7.30 16.12
C ASN A 7 -7.40 7.15 15.39
N ALA A 8 -6.37 6.66 16.08
CA ALA A 8 -5.08 6.33 15.49
C ALA A 8 -5.15 4.96 14.78
N TYR A 9 -4.83 4.94 13.49
CA TYR A 9 -4.79 3.74 12.65
C TYR A 9 -3.37 3.43 12.22
N GLN A 10 -3.02 2.15 12.13
CA GLN A 10 -1.75 1.68 11.62
C GLN A 10 -1.93 1.06 10.24
N SER A 11 -1.10 1.46 9.29
CA SER A 11 -1.02 0.82 7.97
C SER A 11 -0.29 -0.51 8.04
N GLU A 12 -0.86 -1.53 7.40
CA GLU A 12 -0.25 -2.82 7.17
C GLU A 12 -0.20 -3.07 5.66
N LEU A 13 1.00 -3.02 5.09
CA LEU A 13 1.19 -3.24 3.66
C LEU A 13 1.18 -4.74 3.33
N LEU A 14 0.48 -5.10 2.26
CA LEU A 14 0.41 -6.48 1.75
C LEU A 14 0.82 -6.52 0.28
N LEU A 15 1.32 -7.68 -0.14
CA LEU A 15 1.69 -7.97 -1.52
C LEU A 15 0.68 -8.97 -2.10
N GLN A 16 -0.17 -8.51 -3.01
CA GLN A 16 -1.17 -9.34 -3.67
C GLN A 16 -0.61 -9.95 -4.97
N PRO A 17 -0.53 -11.28 -5.10
CA PRO A 17 -0.02 -11.95 -6.31
C PRO A 17 -0.90 -11.72 -7.54
N ALA A 18 -0.30 -11.25 -8.64
CA ALA A 18 -0.91 -11.31 -9.97
C ALA A 18 -0.29 -12.47 -10.75
N ARG A 19 -1.14 -13.37 -11.25
CA ARG A 19 -0.72 -14.57 -11.98
C ARG A 19 -1.33 -14.59 -13.37
N ASN A 20 -0.61 -15.17 -14.33
CA ASN A 20 -1.17 -15.43 -15.67
C ASN A 20 -2.06 -16.69 -15.66
N ASN A 21 -2.63 -17.04 -16.82
CA ASN A 21 -3.48 -18.22 -16.99
C ASN A 21 -2.76 -19.55 -16.70
N ALA A 22 -1.42 -19.58 -16.76
CA ALA A 22 -0.61 -20.75 -16.40
C ALA A 22 -0.30 -20.82 -14.89
N GLY A 23 -0.78 -19.85 -14.10
CA GLY A 23 -0.53 -19.76 -12.66
C GLY A 23 0.85 -19.19 -12.30
N GLU A 24 1.64 -18.74 -13.27
CA GLU A 24 2.95 -18.15 -13.04
C GLU A 24 2.79 -16.75 -12.43
N LEU A 25 3.62 -16.43 -11.44
CA LEU A 25 3.66 -15.09 -10.85
C LEU A 25 4.23 -14.11 -11.89
N LYS A 26 3.46 -13.06 -12.20
CA LYS A 26 3.88 -11.98 -13.12
C LYS A 26 4.12 -10.66 -12.40
N GLY A 27 3.57 -10.51 -11.21
CA GLY A 27 3.81 -9.32 -10.41
C GLY A 27 3.11 -9.37 -9.07
N LEU A 28 3.27 -8.28 -8.33
CA LEU A 28 2.67 -8.06 -7.02
C LEU A 28 2.06 -6.66 -6.97
N GLU A 29 0.83 -6.56 -6.51
CA GLU A 29 0.21 -5.28 -6.16
C GLU A 29 0.46 -4.97 -4.69
N VAL A 30 0.96 -3.77 -4.39
CA VAL A 30 1.09 -3.28 -3.02
C VAL A 30 -0.24 -2.73 -2.55
N THR A 31 -0.90 -3.47 -1.67
CA THR A 31 -2.18 -3.11 -1.06
C THR A 31 -1.97 -2.72 0.41
N VAL A 32 -3.01 -2.17 1.05
CA VAL A 32 -2.95 -1.74 2.44
C VAL A 32 -4.22 -2.19 3.19
N ASN A 33 -4.00 -2.74 4.37
CA ASN A 33 -5.01 -2.85 5.41
C ASN A 33 -4.75 -1.81 6.49
N PHE A 34 -5.79 -1.49 7.24
CA PHE A 34 -5.67 -0.65 8.43
C PHE A 34 -6.11 -1.42 9.65
N THR A 35 -5.35 -1.25 10.74
CA THR A 35 -5.70 -1.73 12.08
C THR A 35 -5.75 -0.55 13.03
N GLY A 36 -6.47 -0.66 14.14
CA GLY A 36 -6.36 0.33 15.22
C GLY A 36 -5.00 0.21 15.92
N VAL A 37 -4.39 1.32 16.32
CA VAL A 37 -3.13 1.26 17.09
C VAL A 37 -3.34 0.47 18.38
N GLY A 38 -2.55 -0.59 18.58
CA GLY A 38 -2.68 -1.50 19.72
C GLY A 38 -3.87 -2.47 19.63
N SER A 39 -4.54 -2.55 18.47
CA SER A 39 -5.65 -3.45 18.21
C SER A 39 -5.30 -4.42 17.08
N VAL A 40 -5.85 -5.63 17.15
CA VAL A 40 -5.77 -6.65 16.07
C VAL A 40 -6.98 -6.61 15.14
N VAL A 41 -7.92 -5.68 15.36
CA VAL A 41 -9.13 -5.57 14.56
C VAL A 41 -8.83 -4.82 13.28
N ARG A 42 -8.99 -5.51 12.14
CA ARG A 42 -8.90 -4.92 10.81
C ARG A 42 -10.09 -3.99 10.56
N ILE A 43 -9.79 -2.85 9.95
CA ILE A 43 -10.75 -1.84 9.55
C ILE A 43 -10.85 -1.85 8.02
N PRO A 44 -12.07 -1.81 7.45
CA PRO A 44 -12.25 -1.74 6.01
C PRO A 44 -11.51 -0.53 5.42
N THR A 45 -10.69 -0.79 4.40
CA THR A 45 -9.86 0.21 3.71
C THR A 45 -10.74 1.33 3.13
N GLU A 46 -11.94 1.00 2.67
CA GLU A 46 -12.93 1.91 2.10
C GLU A 46 -13.46 2.94 3.11
N LEU A 47 -13.34 2.67 4.41
CA LEU A 47 -13.74 3.61 5.46
C LEU A 47 -12.60 4.55 5.88
N VAL A 48 -11.34 4.15 5.67
CA VAL A 48 -10.16 4.91 6.09
C VAL A 48 -9.66 5.80 4.96
N ILE A 49 -9.51 5.26 3.74
CA ILE A 49 -8.95 5.99 2.59
C ILE A 49 -9.64 7.33 2.33
N PRO A 50 -10.99 7.45 2.27
CA PRO A 50 -11.65 8.71 1.97
C PRO A 50 -11.48 9.80 3.05
N ARG A 51 -10.94 9.44 4.21
CA ARG A 51 -10.76 10.35 5.35
C ARG A 51 -9.33 10.83 5.49
N LEU A 52 -8.39 10.25 4.74
CA LEU A 52 -6.99 10.66 4.78
C LEU A 52 -6.85 12.11 4.34
N THR A 53 -6.01 12.86 5.05
CA THR A 53 -5.56 14.16 4.54
C THR A 53 -4.62 13.95 3.34
N PRO A 54 -4.44 14.96 2.46
CA PRO A 54 -3.51 14.85 1.34
C PRO A 54 -2.07 14.50 1.77
N ALA A 55 -1.63 15.04 2.91
CA ALA A 55 -0.32 14.73 3.48
C ALA A 55 -0.23 13.27 3.95
N GLU A 56 -1.31 12.72 4.51
CA GLU A 56 -1.35 11.31 4.91
C GLU A 56 -1.44 10.37 3.71
N GLU A 57 -2.17 10.73 2.66
CA GLU A 57 -2.17 9.97 1.40
C GLU A 57 -0.76 9.91 0.80
N LEU A 58 -0.06 11.06 0.77
CA LEU A 58 1.32 11.12 0.28
C LEU A 58 2.26 10.28 1.16
N ALA A 59 2.14 10.37 2.47
CA ALA A 59 2.96 9.57 3.39
C ALA A 59 2.71 8.05 3.22
N LEU A 60 1.45 7.64 3.03
CA LEU A 60 1.10 6.25 2.74
C LEU A 60 1.67 5.80 1.38
N PHE A 61 1.63 6.66 0.37
CA PHE A 61 2.22 6.38 -0.94
C PHE A 61 3.75 6.22 -0.83
N GLN A 62 4.43 7.10 -0.10
CA GLN A 62 5.87 7.00 0.17
C GLN A 62 6.22 5.72 0.93
N GLU A 63 5.40 5.30 1.90
CA GLU A 63 5.60 4.03 2.61
C GLU A 63 5.54 2.83 1.66
N LYS A 64 4.60 2.82 0.70
CA LYS A 64 4.54 1.78 -0.35
C LYS A 64 5.77 1.78 -1.24
N LEU A 65 6.27 2.95 -1.64
CA LEU A 65 7.51 3.06 -2.41
C LEU A 65 8.72 2.56 -1.62
N GLN A 66 8.81 2.86 -0.33
CA GLN A 66 9.88 2.40 0.55
C GLN A 66 9.88 0.87 0.70
N LEU A 67 8.70 0.25 0.79
CA LEU A 67 8.59 -1.21 0.76
C LEU A 67 9.19 -1.77 -0.53
N LEU A 68 8.82 -1.22 -1.70
CA LEU A 68 9.36 -1.66 -2.98
C LEU A 68 10.86 -1.44 -3.10
N ASP A 69 11.39 -0.32 -2.61
CA ASP A 69 12.85 -0.08 -2.62
C ASP A 69 13.59 -1.12 -1.77
N THR A 70 13.02 -1.49 -0.62
CA THR A 70 13.58 -2.52 0.29
C THR A 70 13.68 -3.88 -0.39
N CYS A 71 12.71 -4.24 -1.24
CA CYS A 71 12.67 -5.54 -1.92
C CYS A 71 12.93 -5.47 -3.43
N LYS A 72 13.47 -4.37 -3.95
CA LYS A 72 13.65 -4.13 -5.40
C LYS A 72 14.44 -5.23 -6.12
N LEU A 73 15.43 -5.82 -5.45
CA LEU A 73 16.24 -6.89 -6.03
C LEU A 73 15.40 -8.13 -6.35
N PHE A 74 14.41 -8.47 -5.51
CA PHE A 74 13.49 -9.58 -5.77
C PHE A 74 12.69 -9.36 -7.05
N PHE A 75 12.14 -8.15 -7.23
CA PHE A 75 11.40 -7.80 -8.44
C PHE A 75 12.26 -7.87 -9.69
N ILE A 76 13.47 -7.32 -9.64
CA ILE A 76 14.42 -7.32 -10.77
C ILE A 76 14.85 -8.75 -11.13
N GLN A 77 15.27 -9.54 -10.14
CA GLN A 77 15.79 -10.90 -10.35
C GLN A 77 14.73 -11.83 -10.94
N HIS A 78 13.48 -11.70 -10.51
CA HIS A 78 12.38 -12.55 -10.96
C HIS A 78 11.58 -11.94 -12.12
N GLN A 79 12.01 -10.79 -12.66
CA GLN A 79 11.32 -10.05 -13.73
C GLN A 79 9.83 -9.81 -13.41
N LEU A 80 9.54 -9.45 -12.16
CA LEU A 80 8.19 -9.20 -11.66
C LEU A 80 7.81 -7.73 -11.79
N ILE A 81 6.55 -7.49 -12.11
CA ILE A 81 5.97 -6.14 -12.13
C ILE A 81 5.47 -5.80 -10.72
N ALA A 82 5.74 -4.58 -10.26
CA ALA A 82 5.12 -4.02 -9.06
C ALA A 82 4.02 -3.04 -9.44
N TRP A 83 2.83 -3.17 -8.85
CA TRP A 83 1.76 -2.18 -8.98
C TRP A 83 1.56 -1.43 -7.67
N ILE A 84 1.42 -0.11 -7.77
CA ILE A 84 0.98 0.78 -6.68
C ILE A 84 -0.17 1.62 -7.23
N ASN A 85 -1.24 1.72 -6.45
CA ASN A 85 -2.36 2.60 -6.77
C ASN A 85 -1.96 4.07 -6.59
N ILE A 86 -2.20 4.88 -7.62
CA ILE A 86 -1.96 6.33 -7.64
C ILE A 86 -3.33 7.01 -7.52
N THR A 87 -3.50 7.85 -6.50
CA THR A 87 -4.71 8.67 -6.32
C THR A 87 -4.54 10.03 -7.00
N PRO A 88 -5.63 10.77 -7.30
CA PRO A 88 -5.52 12.12 -7.86
C PRO A 88 -4.64 13.05 -7.02
N VAL A 89 -4.66 12.91 -5.69
CA VAL A 89 -3.80 13.66 -4.77
C VAL A 89 -2.32 13.45 -5.09
N ILE A 90 -1.90 12.21 -5.36
CA ILE A 90 -0.49 11.90 -5.65
C ILE A 90 -0.04 12.53 -6.98
N VAL A 91 -0.92 12.65 -7.96
CA VAL A 91 -0.62 13.28 -9.25
C VAL A 91 -0.26 14.76 -9.09
N GLU A 92 -0.74 15.44 -8.04
CA GLU A 92 -0.39 16.84 -7.79
C GLU A 92 1.06 17.03 -7.28
N PHE A 93 1.71 15.96 -6.82
CA PHE A 93 3.07 15.99 -6.27
C PHE A 93 4.17 15.55 -7.26
N TYR A 94 3.83 15.04 -8.44
CA TYR A 94 4.76 14.48 -9.43
C TYR A 94 4.40 14.87 -10.87
#